data_AF-A0A3D2U4E7-F1
#
_entry.id   AF-A0A3D2U4E7-F1
#
_cell.length_a   1.000
_cell.length_b   1.000
_cell.length_c   1.000
_cell.angle_alpha   90.00
_cell.angle_beta   90.00
_cell.angle_gamma   90.00
#
_symmetry.space_group_name_H-M   'P 1'
#
loop_
_entity.id
_entity.type
_entity.pdbx_description
1 polymer ?
#
loop_
_entity_poly.entity_id
_entity_poly.type
_entity_poly.pdbx_seq_one_letter_code
_entity_poly.pdbx_strand_id
1 'polypeptide(L)'
;RDELVAVFDSDNGALLGLVAGSGLGPLRTGAIGGVAINALAREDAVTLALVGTGKQARTQLQAACEVRSFETIRAHSRNASRCEAFCREMSMTTGVEIQPTTSAKDAVAEADVVICSTISDTPVLETDWISPGTHVQNVGPKFQDSCELPRELFESADVLVTDAPAQLADYGDRFLVAGTPHIDRIVSLGNVI
;
A
#
# COMPACT_ATOMS: atom_id res chain seq x y z
N ARG A 1 -12.61 -7.02 -14.90
CA ARG A 1 -14.05 -6.89 -14.64
C ARG A 1 -14.27 -5.41 -14.37
N ASP A 2 -15.14 -4.74 -15.12
CA ASP A 2 -15.41 -3.33 -14.85
C ASP A 2 -16.40 -3.19 -13.70
N GLU A 3 -16.17 -2.18 -12.88
CA GLU A 3 -16.98 -1.82 -11.72
C GLU A 3 -17.72 -0.52 -12.03
N LEU A 4 -18.90 -0.33 -11.45
CA LEU A 4 -19.68 0.89 -11.57
C LEU A 4 -20.03 1.39 -10.16
N VAL A 5 -19.81 2.68 -9.94
CA VAL A 5 -20.17 3.35 -8.70
C VAL A 5 -21.33 4.27 -9.01
N ALA A 6 -22.49 3.98 -8.41
CA ALA A 6 -23.68 4.81 -8.52
C ALA A 6 -23.68 5.85 -7.40
N VAL A 7 -23.85 7.11 -7.78
CA VAL A 7 -23.92 8.25 -6.85
C VAL A 7 -25.38 8.62 -6.70
N PHE A 8 -25.88 8.60 -5.47
CA PHE A 8 -27.24 8.99 -5.13
C PHE A 8 -27.22 10.27 -4.29
N ASP A 9 -28.23 11.10 -4.49
CA ASP A 9 -28.52 12.24 -3.64
C ASP A 9 -28.96 11.73 -2.25
N SER A 10 -28.35 12.24 -1.18
CA SER A 10 -28.62 11.79 0.19
C SER A 10 -29.98 12.24 0.72
N ASP A 11 -30.54 13.33 0.18
CA ASP A 11 -31.76 13.97 0.70
C ASP A 11 -33.01 13.36 0.08
N ASN A 12 -32.94 13.04 -1.22
CA ASN A 12 -34.10 12.57 -1.99
C ASN A 12 -33.90 11.18 -2.64
N GLY A 13 -32.71 10.59 -2.56
CA GLY A 13 -32.41 9.26 -3.11
C GLY A 13 -32.35 9.20 -4.64
N ALA A 14 -32.36 10.32 -5.35
CA ALA A 14 -32.25 10.34 -6.80
C ALA A 14 -30.86 9.89 -7.27
N LEU A 15 -30.81 9.11 -8.35
CA LEU A 15 -29.55 8.78 -9.01
C LEU A 15 -28.96 10.02 -9.68
N LEU A 16 -27.82 10.49 -9.18
CA LEU A 16 -27.08 11.64 -9.71
C LEU A 16 -26.14 11.26 -10.85
N GLY A 17 -25.59 10.04 -10.83
CA GLY A 17 -24.71 9.60 -11.90
C GLY A 17 -24.05 8.25 -11.65
N LEU A 18 -23.32 7.80 -12.67
CA LEU A 18 -22.52 6.59 -12.65
C LEU A 18 -21.06 6.94 -12.93
N VAL A 19 -20.14 6.39 -12.13
CA VAL A 19 -18.70 6.54 -12.28
C VAL A 19 -18.09 5.18 -12.61
N ALA A 20 -17.18 5.16 -13.59
CA ALA A 20 -16.41 3.97 -13.90
C ALA A 20 -15.44 3.64 -12.75
N GLY A 21 -15.69 2.52 -12.05
CA GLY A 21 -14.87 2.06 -10.93
C GLY A 21 -13.45 1.67 -11.34
N SER A 22 -13.23 1.35 -12.63
CA SER A 22 -11.90 1.06 -13.16
C SER A 22 -10.93 2.23 -13.01
N GLY A 23 -11.42 3.48 -12.98
CA GLY A 23 -10.63 4.66 -12.63
C GLY A 23 -10.67 4.98 -11.14
N LEU A 24 -11.87 4.97 -10.54
CA LEU A 24 -12.06 5.40 -9.15
C LEU A 24 -11.44 4.46 -8.12
N GLY A 25 -11.50 3.15 -8.33
CA GLY A 25 -10.99 2.13 -7.41
C GLY A 25 -9.50 2.31 -7.09
N PRO A 26 -8.60 2.35 -8.09
CA PRO A 26 -7.18 2.63 -7.85
C PRO A 26 -6.92 3.99 -7.18
N LEU A 27 -7.65 5.04 -7.59
CA LEU A 27 -7.47 6.39 -7.04
C LEU A 27 -7.82 6.42 -5.54
N ARG A 28 -8.99 5.90 -5.15
CA ARG A 28 -9.41 5.88 -3.74
C ARG A 28 -8.52 4.95 -2.90
N THR A 29 -8.07 3.82 -3.45
CA THR A 29 -7.13 2.92 -2.76
C THR A 29 -5.78 3.61 -2.54
N GLY A 30 -5.27 4.34 -3.54
CA GLY A 30 -4.06 5.15 -3.42
C GLY A 30 -4.20 6.27 -2.38
N ALA A 31 -5.31 7.01 -2.42
CA ALA A 31 -5.58 8.09 -1.48
C ALA A 31 -5.61 7.63 0.00
N ILE A 32 -6.21 6.47 0.29
CA ILE A 32 -6.18 5.87 1.64
C ILE A 32 -4.74 5.59 2.07
N GLY A 33 -3.89 5.07 1.16
CA GLY A 33 -2.47 4.88 1.41
C GLY A 33 -1.73 6.19 1.70
N GLY A 34 -1.97 7.23 0.90
CA GLY A 34 -1.44 8.57 1.15
C GLY A 34 -1.84 9.11 2.52
N VAL A 35 -3.10 8.96 2.93
CA VAL A 35 -3.55 9.34 4.28
C VAL A 35 -2.80 8.56 5.36
N ALA A 36 -2.62 7.25 5.19
CA ALA A 36 -1.87 6.42 6.13
C ALA A 36 -0.39 6.86 6.23
N ILE A 37 0.26 7.11 5.10
CA ILE A 37 1.64 7.63 5.07
C ILE A 37 1.72 8.99 5.76
N ASN A 38 0.79 9.91 5.46
CA ASN A 38 0.78 11.24 6.06
C ASN A 38 0.62 11.21 7.60
N ALA A 39 -0.15 10.26 8.12
CA ALA A 39 -0.42 10.17 9.54
C ALA A 39 0.63 9.35 10.31
N LEU A 40 1.20 8.31 9.69
CA LEU A 40 1.95 7.27 10.40
C LEU A 40 3.42 7.17 9.99
N ALA A 41 3.82 7.69 8.83
CA ALA A 41 5.23 7.76 8.48
C ALA A 41 5.91 8.91 9.24
N ARG A 42 7.16 8.70 9.64
CA ARG A 42 7.97 9.72 10.32
C ARG A 42 8.01 11.01 9.49
N GLU A 43 8.04 12.16 10.16
CA GLU A 43 8.05 13.46 9.48
C GLU A 43 9.32 13.65 8.62
N ASP A 44 10.43 13.02 9.02
CA ASP A 44 11.72 13.04 8.33
C ASP A 44 11.87 11.91 7.29
N ALA A 45 10.78 11.23 6.91
CA ALA A 45 10.80 10.19 5.89
C ALA A 45 11.12 10.76 4.50
N VAL A 46 12.26 10.38 3.93
CA VAL A 46 12.76 10.88 2.64
C VAL A 46 13.04 9.76 1.62
N THR A 47 13.04 8.49 2.06
CA THR A 47 13.25 7.34 1.18
C THR A 47 12.01 6.46 1.08
N LEU A 48 11.53 6.24 -0.15
CA LEU A 48 10.39 5.35 -0.43
C LEU A 48 10.81 4.15 -1.28
N ALA A 49 10.34 2.96 -0.89
CA ALA A 49 10.50 1.72 -1.63
C ALA A 49 9.14 1.19 -2.11
N LEU A 50 9.06 0.81 -3.38
CA LEU A 50 7.92 0.13 -3.99
C LEU A 50 8.28 -1.31 -4.36
N VAL A 51 7.53 -2.25 -3.83
CA VAL A 51 7.63 -3.67 -4.19
C VAL A 51 6.36 -4.06 -4.94
N GLY A 52 6.49 -4.21 -6.26
CA GLY A 52 5.37 -4.32 -7.19
C GLY A 52 5.16 -3.04 -7.99
N THR A 53 4.99 -3.18 -9.30
CA THR A 53 4.90 -2.07 -10.28
C THR A 53 3.58 -2.12 -11.06
N GLY A 54 2.55 -2.67 -10.42
CA GLY A 54 1.22 -2.87 -11.00
C GLY A 54 0.37 -1.60 -11.03
N LYS A 55 -0.93 -1.78 -11.29
CA LYS A 55 -1.90 -0.68 -11.39
C LYS A 55 -2.03 0.11 -10.08
N GLN A 56 -2.13 -0.59 -8.95
CA GLN A 56 -2.27 0.05 -7.63
C GLN A 56 -0.99 0.81 -7.23
N ALA A 57 0.19 0.28 -7.54
CA ALA A 57 1.47 0.93 -7.24
C ALA A 57 1.57 2.36 -7.80
N ARG A 58 0.93 2.65 -8.94
CA ARG A 58 0.93 4.00 -9.54
C ARG A 58 0.20 5.01 -8.67
N THR A 59 -1.02 4.70 -8.26
CA THR A 59 -1.84 5.63 -7.47
C THR A 59 -1.38 5.70 -6.02
N GLN A 60 -0.82 4.62 -5.48
CA GLN A 60 -0.14 4.63 -4.18
C GLN A 60 1.06 5.58 -4.19
N LEU A 61 1.92 5.47 -5.20
CA LEU A 61 3.08 6.34 -5.34
C LEU A 61 2.69 7.81 -5.53
N GLN A 62 1.71 8.09 -6.41
CA GLN A 62 1.20 9.45 -6.59
C GLN A 62 0.73 10.04 -5.26
N ALA A 63 -0.16 9.31 -4.55
CA ALA A 63 -0.68 9.76 -3.27
C ALA A 63 0.41 9.96 -2.21
N ALA A 64 1.43 9.10 -2.19
CA ALA A 64 2.58 9.24 -1.30
C ALA A 64 3.36 10.53 -1.58
N CYS A 65 3.67 10.82 -2.85
CA CYS A 65 4.38 12.04 -3.24
C CYS A 65 3.58 13.34 -3.00
N GLU A 66 2.25 13.26 -2.96
CA GLU A 66 1.41 14.42 -2.61
C GLU A 66 1.48 14.78 -1.12
N VAL A 67 1.80 13.83 -0.24
CA VAL A 67 1.80 14.03 1.23
C VAL A 67 3.20 14.09 1.84
N ARG A 68 4.22 13.65 1.10
CA ARG A 68 5.63 13.60 1.55
C ARG A 68 6.58 13.92 0.40
N SER A 69 7.63 14.66 0.71
CA SER A 69 8.70 14.98 -0.24
C SER A 69 9.81 13.94 -0.13
N PHE A 70 9.81 12.95 -1.01
CA PHE A 70 10.86 11.94 -1.07
C PHE A 70 12.06 12.42 -1.88
N GLU A 71 13.26 12.22 -1.36
CA GLU A 71 14.52 12.46 -2.07
C GLU A 71 14.92 11.26 -2.92
N THR A 72 14.61 10.05 -2.45
CA THR A 72 14.96 8.80 -3.12
C THR A 72 13.73 7.90 -3.22
N ILE A 73 13.43 7.44 -4.43
CA ILE A 73 12.38 6.44 -4.67
C ILE A 73 12.98 5.25 -5.39
N ARG A 74 12.79 4.05 -4.84
CA ARG A 74 13.29 2.79 -5.41
C ARG A 74 12.11 1.89 -5.73
N ALA A 75 12.19 1.15 -6.83
CA ALA A 75 11.15 0.20 -7.20
C ALA A 75 11.73 -1.14 -7.62
N HIS A 76 11.06 -2.21 -7.18
CA HIS A 76 11.36 -3.57 -7.59
C HIS A 76 10.12 -4.30 -8.10
N SER A 77 10.30 -5.12 -9.12
CA SER A 77 9.34 -6.16 -9.46
C SER A 77 10.06 -7.30 -10.20
N ARG A 78 9.49 -8.51 -10.14
CA ARG A 78 10.06 -9.72 -10.78
C ARG A 78 10.38 -9.56 -12.28
N ASN A 79 9.66 -8.68 -12.97
CA ASN A 79 9.89 -8.40 -14.38
C ASN A 79 10.63 -7.07 -14.52
N ALA A 80 11.93 -7.15 -14.81
CA ALA A 80 12.81 -5.97 -14.90
C ALA A 80 12.33 -4.95 -15.93
N SER A 81 11.91 -5.38 -17.13
CA SER A 81 11.48 -4.44 -18.17
C SER A 81 10.18 -3.70 -17.81
N ARG A 82 9.24 -4.36 -17.12
CA ARG A 82 8.05 -3.70 -16.55
C ARG A 82 8.42 -2.76 -15.41
N CYS A 83 9.40 -3.13 -14.59
CA CYS A 83 9.91 -2.29 -13.53
C CYS A 83 10.50 -0.98 -14.08
N GLU A 84 11.39 -1.08 -15.05
CA GLU A 84 12.02 0.06 -15.71
C GLU A 84 10.98 0.95 -16.42
N ALA A 85 10.00 0.35 -17.09
CA ALA A 85 8.91 1.10 -17.71
C ALA A 85 8.08 1.88 -16.68
N PHE A 86 7.74 1.24 -15.55
CA PHE A 86 7.08 1.90 -14.42
C PHE A 86 7.93 3.05 -13.87
N CYS A 87 9.22 2.83 -13.63
CA CYS A 87 10.13 3.85 -13.10
C CYS A 87 10.17 5.08 -14.02
N ARG A 88 10.32 4.88 -15.33
CA ARG A 88 10.31 6.00 -16.31
C ARG A 88 8.97 6.74 -16.31
N GLU A 89 7.86 6.01 -16.42
CA GLU A 89 6.50 6.57 -16.45
C GLU A 89 6.22 7.40 -15.19
N MET A 90 6.49 6.83 -14.03
CA MET A 90 6.17 7.45 -12.75
C MET A 90 7.16 8.54 -12.37
N SER A 91 8.40 8.51 -12.86
CA SER A 91 9.34 9.63 -12.67
C SER A 91 8.85 10.88 -13.39
N MET A 92 8.35 10.73 -14.63
CA MET A 92 7.74 11.85 -15.36
C MET A 92 6.45 12.34 -14.70
N THR A 93 5.67 11.43 -14.12
CA THR A 93 4.38 11.76 -13.50
C THR A 93 4.53 12.48 -12.16
N THR A 94 5.49 12.06 -11.33
CA THR A 94 5.70 12.61 -9.98
C THR A 94 6.73 13.72 -9.93
N GLY A 95 7.58 13.84 -10.96
CA GLY A 95 8.71 14.79 -10.95
C GLY A 95 9.89 14.36 -10.08
N VAL A 96 9.87 13.14 -9.52
CA VAL A 96 10.94 12.57 -8.69
C VAL A 96 11.56 11.39 -9.43
N GLU A 97 12.89 11.28 -9.43
CA GLU A 97 13.58 10.14 -10.05
C GLU A 97 13.28 8.84 -9.28
N ILE A 98 12.84 7.82 -10.02
CA ILE A 98 12.57 6.48 -9.48
C ILE A 98 13.58 5.50 -10.05
N GLN A 99 14.30 4.84 -9.16
CA GLN A 99 15.38 3.92 -9.54
C GLN A 99 14.90 2.47 -9.50
N PRO A 100 15.00 1.71 -10.60
CA PRO A 100 14.75 0.27 -10.57
C PRO A 100 15.88 -0.43 -9.81
N THR A 101 15.54 -1.42 -8.99
CA THR A 101 16.53 -2.23 -8.25
C THR A 101 16.56 -3.69 -8.71
N THR A 102 17.67 -4.37 -8.41
CA THR A 102 17.91 -5.77 -8.76
C THR A 102 17.15 -6.77 -7.89
N SER A 103 16.81 -6.40 -6.66
CA SER A 103 16.01 -7.23 -5.75
C SER A 103 15.06 -6.40 -4.88
N ALA A 104 14.07 -7.07 -4.28
CA ALA A 104 13.18 -6.45 -3.29
C ALA A 104 13.96 -5.99 -2.05
N LYS A 105 14.96 -6.77 -1.63
CA LYS A 105 15.88 -6.41 -0.54
C LYS A 105 16.61 -5.09 -0.82
N ASP A 106 17.14 -4.92 -2.02
CA ASP A 106 17.83 -3.67 -2.41
C ASP A 106 16.87 -2.48 -2.44
N ALA A 107 15.59 -2.70 -2.80
CA ALA A 107 14.60 -1.63 -2.79
C ALA A 107 14.30 -1.14 -1.37
N VAL A 108 14.06 -2.07 -0.43
CA VAL A 108 13.61 -1.73 0.93
C VAL A 108 14.73 -1.40 1.91
N ALA A 109 15.99 -1.64 1.54
CA ALA A 109 17.14 -1.31 2.38
C ALA A 109 17.13 0.17 2.77
N GLU A 110 17.08 0.47 4.07
CA GLU A 110 17.05 1.83 4.63
C GLU A 110 15.87 2.69 4.12
N ALA A 111 14.77 2.06 3.69
CA ALA A 111 13.57 2.79 3.29
C ALA A 111 12.78 3.26 4.53
N ASP A 112 12.36 4.53 4.52
CA ASP A 112 11.47 5.09 5.54
C ASP A 112 10.01 4.67 5.31
N VAL A 113 9.64 4.49 4.05
CA VAL A 113 8.31 4.06 3.61
C VAL A 113 8.45 2.89 2.65
N VAL A 114 7.73 1.80 2.91
CA VAL A 114 7.65 0.63 2.03
C VAL A 114 6.22 0.41 1.61
N ILE A 115 5.95 0.47 0.30
CA ILE A 115 4.67 0.14 -0.28
C ILE A 115 4.80 -1.22 -0.97
N CYS A 116 4.17 -2.24 -0.41
CA CYS A 116 4.06 -3.55 -1.05
C CYS A 116 2.72 -3.63 -1.79
N SER A 117 2.77 -3.83 -3.11
CA SER A 117 1.61 -3.84 -3.99
C SER A 117 1.79 -4.89 -5.09
N THR A 118 1.98 -6.14 -4.67
CA THR A 118 2.10 -7.31 -5.52
C THR A 118 0.80 -8.11 -5.58
N ILE A 119 0.80 -9.15 -6.42
CA ILE A 119 -0.22 -10.19 -6.47
C ILE A 119 0.37 -11.54 -5.99
N SER A 120 1.43 -11.49 -5.19
CA SER A 120 2.12 -12.70 -4.74
C SER A 120 1.28 -13.40 -3.67
N ASP A 121 1.15 -14.72 -3.80
CA ASP A 121 0.51 -15.56 -2.78
C ASP A 121 1.49 -15.93 -1.65
N THR A 122 2.79 -15.68 -1.85
CA THR A 122 3.84 -15.89 -0.85
C THR A 122 4.58 -14.58 -0.53
N PRO A 123 5.11 -14.43 0.70
CA PRO A 123 5.88 -13.25 1.07
C PRO A 123 6.98 -12.90 0.07
N VAL A 124 7.09 -11.62 -0.27
CA VAL A 124 8.13 -11.08 -1.19
C VAL A 124 9.17 -10.22 -0.46
N LEU A 125 9.02 -10.11 0.86
CA LEU A 125 9.89 -9.40 1.79
C LEU A 125 10.22 -10.31 2.96
N GLU A 126 11.36 -10.06 3.60
CA GLU A 126 11.72 -10.65 4.89
C GLU A 126 11.69 -9.54 5.96
N THR A 127 11.28 -9.90 7.17
CA THR A 127 11.09 -8.95 8.28
C THR A 127 12.40 -8.24 8.66
N ASP A 128 13.53 -8.92 8.57
CA ASP A 128 14.86 -8.38 8.88
C ASP A 128 15.41 -7.40 7.84
N TRP A 129 14.76 -7.29 6.67
CA TRP A 129 15.09 -6.27 5.67
C TRP A 129 14.48 -4.90 6.00
N ILE A 130 13.45 -4.87 6.86
CA ILE A 130 12.73 -3.66 7.23
C ILE A 130 13.44 -2.99 8.40
N SER A 131 13.81 -1.72 8.22
CA SER A 131 14.50 -0.96 9.26
C SER A 131 13.52 -0.53 10.37
N PRO A 132 13.98 -0.38 11.61
CA PRO A 132 13.17 0.23 12.67
C PRO A 132 12.68 1.63 12.27
N GLY A 133 11.42 1.94 12.57
CA GLY A 133 10.81 3.22 12.22
C GLY A 133 10.28 3.33 10.79
N THR A 134 10.34 2.26 9.98
CA THR A 134 9.76 2.21 8.63
C THR A 134 8.23 2.08 8.69
N HIS A 135 7.53 2.91 7.91
CA HIS A 135 6.10 2.71 7.61
C HIS A 135 5.93 1.68 6.51
N VAL A 136 5.17 0.60 6.75
CA VAL A 136 4.92 -0.44 5.75
C VAL A 136 3.44 -0.50 5.39
N GLN A 137 3.14 -0.47 4.09
CA GLN A 137 1.80 -0.55 3.55
C GLN A 137 1.58 -1.87 2.79
N ASN A 138 0.56 -2.64 3.18
CA ASN A 138 0.11 -3.83 2.48
C ASN A 138 -1.08 -3.51 1.57
N VAL A 139 -0.89 -3.57 0.26
CA VAL A 139 -1.95 -3.29 -0.71
C VAL A 139 -2.52 -4.58 -1.30
N GLY A 140 -1.68 -5.60 -1.47
CA GLY A 140 -2.00 -6.88 -2.08
C GLY A 140 -2.71 -7.86 -1.14
N PRO A 141 -2.55 -9.17 -1.42
CA PRO A 141 -3.13 -10.24 -0.61
C PRO A 141 -2.66 -10.20 0.85
N LYS A 142 -3.59 -10.54 1.76
CA LYS A 142 -3.43 -10.49 3.22
C LYS A 142 -4.20 -11.61 3.90
N PHE A 143 -4.13 -12.80 3.31
CA PHE A 143 -4.77 -14.01 3.79
C PHE A 143 -3.73 -15.04 4.24
N GLN A 144 -4.13 -15.98 5.10
CA GLN A 144 -3.21 -16.99 5.62
C GLN A 144 -2.57 -17.86 4.53
N ASP A 145 -3.30 -18.10 3.44
CA ASP A 145 -2.89 -18.90 2.27
C ASP A 145 -2.39 -18.05 1.08
N SER A 146 -2.53 -16.72 1.16
CA SER A 146 -2.15 -15.79 0.10
C SER A 146 -1.80 -14.44 0.71
N CYS A 147 -0.50 -14.19 0.89
CA CYS A 147 0.01 -12.93 1.44
C CYS A 147 1.33 -12.52 0.82
N GLU A 148 1.52 -11.21 0.68
CA GLU A 148 2.77 -10.65 0.14
C GLU A 148 3.77 -10.22 1.21
N LEU A 149 3.32 -10.08 2.47
CA LEU A 149 4.16 -9.73 3.61
C LEU A 149 4.33 -10.94 4.53
N PRO A 150 5.52 -11.11 5.15
CA PRO A 150 5.73 -12.13 6.16
C PRO A 150 4.88 -11.84 7.40
N ARG A 151 4.37 -12.89 8.05
CA ARG A 151 3.50 -12.75 9.24
C ARG A 151 4.28 -12.14 10.41
N GLU A 152 5.55 -12.47 10.51
CA GLU A 152 6.48 -12.03 11.55
C GLU A 152 6.65 -10.50 11.55
N LEU A 153 6.38 -9.82 10.43
CA LEU A 153 6.43 -8.35 10.38
C LEU A 153 5.34 -7.70 11.26
N PHE A 154 4.23 -8.40 11.53
CA PHE A 154 3.19 -7.91 12.43
C PHE A 154 3.63 -7.96 13.91
N GLU A 155 4.61 -8.79 14.23
CA GLU A 155 5.20 -8.85 15.57
C GLU A 155 6.06 -7.62 15.85
N SER A 156 6.84 -7.18 14.86
CA SER A 156 7.77 -6.05 15.00
C SER A 156 7.14 -4.67 14.83
N ALA A 157 5.93 -4.57 14.26
CA ALA A 157 5.24 -3.30 14.09
C ALA A 157 4.79 -2.74 15.45
N ASP A 158 5.05 -1.47 15.74
CA ASP A 158 4.54 -0.79 16.95
C ASP A 158 3.03 -0.55 16.86
N VAL A 159 2.56 -0.16 15.68
CA VAL A 159 1.16 0.18 15.39
C VAL A 159 0.67 -0.64 14.19
N LEU A 160 -0.50 -1.25 14.32
CA LEU A 160 -1.18 -1.97 13.24
C LEU A 160 -2.50 -1.28 12.92
N VAL A 161 -2.71 -0.94 11.66
CA VAL A 161 -3.85 -0.13 11.23
C VAL A 161 -4.56 -0.77 10.04
N THR A 162 -5.89 -0.66 10.02
CA THR A 162 -6.74 -1.01 8.89
C THR A 162 -7.65 0.17 8.52
N ASP A 163 -7.89 0.37 7.23
CA ASP A 163 -8.86 1.36 6.76
C ASP A 163 -10.31 0.93 7.02
N ALA A 164 -10.57 -0.38 7.05
CA ALA A 164 -11.92 -0.93 7.20
C ALA A 164 -11.98 -2.07 8.24
N PRO A 165 -12.22 -1.78 9.53
CA PRO A 165 -12.40 -2.81 10.56
C PRO A 165 -13.55 -3.79 10.26
N ALA A 166 -14.63 -3.31 9.64
CA ALA A 166 -15.74 -4.17 9.22
C ALA A 166 -15.32 -5.18 8.14
N GLN A 167 -14.53 -4.74 7.15
CA GLN A 167 -14.01 -5.64 6.12
C GLN A 167 -13.03 -6.67 6.71
N LEU A 168 -12.25 -6.27 7.72
CA LEU A 168 -11.39 -7.18 8.44
C LEU A 168 -12.18 -8.29 9.14
N ALA A 169 -13.30 -7.93 9.80
CA ALA A 169 -14.19 -8.88 10.45
C ALA A 169 -14.82 -9.86 9.43
N ASP A 170 -15.20 -9.37 8.24
CA ASP A 170 -15.75 -10.21 7.16
C ASP A 170 -14.75 -11.24 6.62
N TYR A 171 -13.44 -10.97 6.70
CA TYR A 171 -12.42 -11.96 6.33
C TYR A 171 -12.37 -13.13 7.32
N GLY A 172 -12.74 -12.90 8.59
CA GLY A 172 -12.71 -13.91 9.65
C GLY A 172 -11.35 -14.63 9.75
N ASP A 173 -11.40 -15.95 9.89
CA ASP A 173 -10.22 -16.80 10.05
C ASP A 173 -9.27 -16.82 8.83
N ARG A 174 -9.71 -16.30 7.68
CA ARG A 174 -8.88 -16.22 6.48
C ARG A 174 -7.84 -15.12 6.57
N PHE A 175 -8.06 -14.10 7.40
CA PHE A 175 -7.13 -12.98 7.50
C PHE A 175 -5.77 -13.43 8.05
N LEU A 176 -4.70 -12.82 7.53
CA LEU A 176 -3.32 -13.25 7.77
C LEU A 176 -2.98 -13.40 9.25
N VAL A 177 -3.48 -12.55 10.15
CA VAL A 177 -3.18 -12.65 11.58
C VAL A 177 -4.39 -13.07 12.44
N ALA A 178 -5.45 -13.60 11.82
CA ALA A 178 -6.57 -14.17 12.56
C ALA A 178 -6.09 -15.31 13.49
N GLY A 179 -6.65 -15.37 14.70
CA GLY A 179 -6.26 -16.35 15.73
C GLY A 179 -4.92 -16.06 16.43
N THR A 180 -4.28 -14.92 16.16
CA THR A 180 -3.07 -14.48 16.86
C THR A 180 -3.36 -13.26 17.75
N PRO A 181 -2.51 -12.95 18.75
CA PRO A 181 -2.67 -11.73 19.57
C PRO A 181 -2.59 -10.41 18.77
N HIS A 182 -2.10 -10.45 17.51
CA HIS A 182 -2.01 -9.26 16.67
C HIS A 182 -3.37 -8.73 16.22
N ILE A 183 -4.40 -9.58 16.16
CA ILE A 183 -5.74 -9.15 15.73
C ILE A 183 -6.31 -8.08 16.65
N ASP A 184 -6.06 -8.19 17.95
CA ASP A 184 -6.55 -7.28 18.99
C ASP A 184 -5.78 -5.95 19.02
N ARG A 185 -4.63 -5.88 18.33
CA ARG A 185 -3.79 -4.68 18.23
C ARG A 185 -4.15 -3.80 17.03
N ILE A 186 -4.97 -4.30 16.10
CA ILE A 186 -5.34 -3.56 14.90
C ILE A 186 -6.37 -2.50 15.23
N VAL A 187 -6.07 -1.24 14.89
CA VAL A 187 -6.98 -0.10 15.05
C VAL A 187 -7.45 0.44 13.70
N SER A 188 -8.55 1.20 13.71
CA SER A 188 -9.01 1.90 12.50
C SER A 188 -8.06 3.05 12.16
N LEU A 189 -7.78 3.24 10.86
CA LEU A 189 -7.07 4.42 10.36
C LEU A 189 -7.76 5.72 10.80
N GLY A 190 -9.09 5.72 10.89
CA GLY A 190 -9.85 6.87 11.38
C GLY A 190 -9.57 7.26 12.83
N ASN A 191 -8.99 6.36 13.65
CA ASN A 191 -8.66 6.64 15.05
C ASN A 191 -7.24 7.21 15.24
N VAL A 192 -6.42 7.22 14.19
CA VAL A 192 -5.03 7.70 14.22
C VAL A 192 -4.82 8.97 13.39
N ILE A 193 -5.87 9.47 12.73
CA ILE A 193 -5.90 10.74 12.00
C ILE A 193 -6.60 11.84 12.80
#